data_AF-A0AAV8VYX7-F1
#
_entry.id   AF-A0AAV8VYX7-F1
#
_cell.length_a   1.000
_cell.length_b   1.000
_cell.length_c   1.000
_cell.angle_alpha   90.00
_cell.angle_beta   90.00
_cell.angle_gamma   90.00
#
_symmetry.space_group_name_H-M   'P 1'
#
loop_
_entity.id
_entity.type
_entity.pdbx_description
1 polymer ?
#
loop_
_entity_poly.entity_id
_entity_poly.type
_entity_poly.pdbx_seq_one_letter_code
_entity_poly.pdbx_strand_id
1 'polypeptide(L)'
;MLSYICSFKFKQLALLVIIYALCHFAVQVFFLLSLEETNRVPVLLWWTQFVHINKERVINCPNGEYQCLITTNHSNSADVAAYLFYGSRIENHDFPLPRNYAIPWAILHEESPKNYAPFLYRKTQSIFNITSTFSRYSDFPVTLQYLESVSSLRDSYYYVPVDTKNKYLKDIAPVLYIQSDCDTPINRDYLVKEFGKFINIDSYGKCLTNKMFPKEFYEIYSLDLYNEELLRFIAKYKFIVAFENAICEDYITEKLWRPLIVGSIPIYLGSPTIEDWLPNKNSAILVKNYNSLQEVANLIKKN
;
A
#
# COMPACT_ATOMS: atom_id res chain seq x y z
N MET A 1 -67.49 32.44 48.59
CA MET A 1 -67.54 31.38 47.54
C MET A 1 -66.80 31.79 46.26
N LEU A 2 -67.05 32.98 45.68
CA LEU A 2 -66.38 33.48 44.46
C LEU A 2 -64.85 33.64 44.57
N SER A 3 -64.33 34.12 45.70
CA SER A 3 -62.87 34.28 45.93
C SER A 3 -62.12 32.92 45.92
N TYR A 4 -62.72 31.87 46.46
CA TYR A 4 -62.14 30.52 46.47
C TYR A 4 -62.10 29.90 45.07
N ILE A 5 -63.15 30.10 44.26
CA ILE A 5 -63.22 29.60 42.87
C ILE A 5 -62.17 30.32 42.00
N CYS A 6 -61.96 31.62 42.23
CA CYS A 6 -60.95 32.40 41.52
C CYS A 6 -59.52 31.97 41.88
N SER A 7 -59.24 31.79 43.18
CA SER A 7 -57.94 31.28 43.66
C SER A 7 -57.64 29.85 43.16
N PHE A 8 -58.65 28.98 43.14
CA PHE A 8 -58.50 27.60 42.66
C PHE A 8 -58.21 27.54 41.16
N LYS A 9 -58.93 28.32 40.34
CA LYS A 9 -58.64 28.44 38.90
C LYS A 9 -57.28 29.05 38.62
N PHE A 10 -56.84 30.03 39.42
CA PHE A 10 -55.52 30.65 39.27
C PHE A 10 -54.38 29.67 39.60
N LYS A 11 -54.55 28.83 40.64
CA LYS A 11 -53.58 27.77 40.97
C LYS A 11 -53.51 26.68 39.90
N GLN A 12 -54.65 26.27 39.33
CA GLN A 12 -54.66 25.31 38.21
C GLN A 12 -54.00 25.88 36.95
N LEU A 13 -54.27 27.16 36.63
CA LEU A 13 -53.64 27.82 35.50
C LEU A 13 -52.11 27.96 35.70
N ALA A 14 -51.68 28.33 36.90
CA ALA A 14 -50.26 28.41 37.24
C ALA A 14 -49.56 27.03 37.11
N LEU A 15 -50.20 25.96 37.56
CA LEU A 15 -49.67 24.59 37.43
C LEU A 15 -49.54 24.18 35.95
N LEU A 16 -50.54 24.49 35.12
CA LEU A 16 -50.49 24.21 33.68
C LEU A 16 -49.37 24.98 32.98
N VAL A 17 -49.14 26.24 33.34
CA VAL A 17 -48.04 27.06 32.80
C VAL A 17 -46.68 26.49 33.21
N ILE A 18 -46.54 26.03 34.46
CA ILE A 18 -45.29 25.40 34.94
C ILE A 18 -45.03 24.09 34.19
N ILE A 19 -46.04 23.23 34.03
CA ILE A 19 -45.90 21.97 33.29
C ILE A 19 -45.53 22.24 31.83
N TYR A 20 -46.20 23.19 31.18
CA TYR A 20 -45.86 23.59 29.81
C TYR A 20 -44.43 24.11 29.70
N ALA A 21 -43.99 24.97 30.63
CA ALA A 21 -42.63 25.50 30.65
C ALA A 21 -41.59 24.39 30.88
N LEU A 22 -41.85 23.43 31.77
CA LEU A 22 -40.98 22.28 32.01
C LEU A 22 -40.93 21.34 30.81
N CYS A 23 -42.06 21.06 30.15
CA CYS A 23 -42.09 20.27 28.92
C CYS A 23 -41.35 20.98 27.78
N HIS A 24 -41.55 22.28 27.60
CA HIS A 24 -40.85 23.06 26.58
C HIS A 24 -39.34 23.09 26.83
N PHE A 25 -38.94 23.26 28.10
CA PHE A 25 -37.54 23.18 28.50
C PHE A 25 -36.95 21.79 28.27
N ALA A 26 -37.67 20.72 28.63
CA ALA A 26 -37.23 19.34 28.37
C ALA A 26 -37.09 19.04 26.88
N VAL A 27 -38.01 19.54 26.05
CA VAL A 27 -37.93 19.42 24.58
C VAL A 27 -36.75 20.24 24.04
N GLN A 28 -36.51 21.45 24.54
CA GLN A 28 -35.34 22.26 24.15
C GLN A 28 -34.03 21.60 24.58
N VAL A 29 -33.96 21.00 25.78
CA VAL A 29 -32.79 20.24 26.26
C VAL A 29 -32.60 18.97 25.44
N PHE A 30 -33.67 18.24 25.10
CA PHE A 30 -33.59 17.09 24.20
C PHE A 30 -33.13 17.51 22.80
N PHE A 31 -33.62 18.63 22.28
CA PHE A 31 -33.14 19.20 21.01
C PHE A 31 -31.67 19.62 21.10
N LEU A 32 -31.24 20.27 22.20
CA LEU A 32 -29.84 20.65 22.44
C LEU A 32 -28.92 19.42 22.56
N LEU A 33 -29.35 18.37 23.27
CA LEU A 33 -28.63 17.10 23.38
C LEU A 33 -28.58 16.36 22.04
N SER A 34 -29.65 16.42 21.23
CA SER A 34 -29.65 15.86 19.87
C SER A 34 -28.84 16.72 18.87
N LEU A 35 -28.66 18.02 19.14
CA LEU A 35 -27.78 18.90 18.38
C LEU A 35 -26.31 18.69 18.77
N GLU A 36 -26.00 18.17 19.96
CA GLU A 36 -24.64 17.74 20.34
C GLU A 36 -24.17 16.46 19.61
N GLU A 37 -25.08 15.70 18.99
CA GLU A 37 -24.74 14.64 18.03
C GLU A 37 -24.32 15.18 16.65
N THR A 38 -24.15 16.50 16.49
CA THR A 38 -23.60 17.07 15.26
C THR A 38 -22.06 17.04 15.27
N ASN A 39 -21.48 16.45 14.20
CA ASN A 39 -20.08 16.61 13.76
C ASN A 39 -18.93 15.92 14.52
N ARG A 40 -19.14 14.77 15.18
CA ARG A 40 -17.97 13.93 15.56
C ARG A 40 -17.45 13.17 14.33
N VAL A 41 -16.41 13.72 13.72
CA VAL A 41 -15.67 13.08 12.63
C VAL A 41 -14.96 11.84 13.18
N PRO A 42 -15.18 10.62 12.64
CA PRO A 42 -14.54 9.41 13.12
C PRO A 42 -13.01 9.53 13.06
N VAL A 43 -12.34 9.13 14.15
CA VAL A 43 -10.88 9.18 14.26
C VAL A 43 -10.27 7.84 13.89
N LEU A 44 -9.43 7.82 12.86
CA LEU A 44 -8.60 6.68 12.49
C LEU A 44 -7.19 6.93 13.03
N LEU A 45 -6.77 6.15 14.03
CA LEU A 45 -5.47 6.28 14.65
C LEU A 45 -4.49 5.30 14.02
N TRP A 46 -3.43 5.79 13.38
CA TRP A 46 -2.26 4.98 13.05
C TRP A 46 -1.49 4.66 14.32
N TRP A 47 -1.63 3.41 14.78
CA TRP A 47 -0.98 2.91 15.97
C TRP A 47 0.54 2.84 15.76
N THR A 48 0.97 2.17 14.70
CA THR A 48 2.36 2.10 14.27
C THR A 48 2.71 3.28 13.36
N GLN A 49 3.96 3.75 13.40
CA GLN A 49 4.43 4.81 12.52
C GLN A 49 4.32 4.41 11.04
N PHE A 50 3.61 5.23 10.26
CA PHE A 50 3.52 5.11 8.81
C PHE A 50 4.20 6.32 8.14
N VAL A 51 5.12 6.04 7.20
CA VAL A 51 6.11 7.01 6.68
C VAL A 51 5.47 8.27 6.07
N HIS A 52 4.24 8.18 5.59
CA HIS A 52 3.55 9.27 4.90
C HIS A 52 2.65 10.12 5.80
N ILE A 53 2.55 9.83 7.10
CA ILE A 53 1.65 10.54 8.03
C ILE A 53 2.48 11.15 9.15
N ASN A 54 2.97 12.36 8.88
CA ASN A 54 3.71 13.17 9.85
C ASN A 54 2.83 14.26 10.50
N LYS A 55 1.58 14.42 10.04
CA LYS A 55 0.62 15.41 10.53
C LYS A 55 -0.80 14.86 10.49
N GLU A 56 -1.60 15.27 11.46
CA GLU A 56 -3.04 14.99 11.46
C GLU A 56 -3.68 15.61 10.21
N ARG A 57 -4.61 14.88 9.59
CA ARG A 57 -5.31 15.37 8.41
C ARG A 57 -6.73 14.82 8.35
N VAL A 58 -7.63 15.64 7.83
CA VAL A 58 -8.99 15.24 7.54
C VAL A 58 -9.05 14.69 6.11
N ILE A 59 -9.57 13.48 5.95
CA ILE A 59 -9.85 12.88 4.64
C ILE A 59 -11.34 13.05 4.35
N ASN A 60 -11.63 13.54 3.14
CA ASN A 60 -12.98 13.59 2.60
C ASN A 60 -13.09 12.54 1.50
N CYS A 61 -14.06 11.63 1.61
CA CYS A 61 -14.38 10.68 0.56
C CYS A 61 -15.01 11.41 -0.65
N PRO A 62 -14.99 10.81 -1.86
CA PRO A 62 -15.63 11.37 -3.04
C PRO A 62 -17.08 11.80 -2.74
N ASN A 63 -17.51 12.93 -3.29
CA ASN A 63 -18.82 13.55 -3.07
C ASN A 63 -19.09 14.09 -1.65
N GLY A 64 -18.11 14.05 -0.74
CA GLY A 64 -18.22 14.64 0.60
C GLY A 64 -19.17 13.90 1.55
N GLU A 65 -19.59 12.68 1.21
CA GLU A 65 -20.54 11.88 1.98
C GLU A 65 -19.95 11.39 3.31
N TYR A 66 -18.63 11.13 3.33
CA TYR A 66 -17.91 10.68 4.51
C TYR A 66 -16.67 11.53 4.74
N GLN A 67 -16.39 11.77 6.02
CA GLN A 67 -15.22 12.48 6.50
C GLN A 67 -14.59 11.67 7.63
N CYS A 68 -13.26 11.59 7.69
CA CYS A 68 -12.54 11.00 8.83
C CYS A 68 -11.30 11.82 9.19
N LEU A 69 -10.94 11.82 10.48
CA LEU A 69 -9.71 12.41 10.98
C LEU A 69 -8.66 11.30 11.08
N ILE A 70 -7.54 11.46 10.39
CA ILE A 70 -6.40 10.56 10.52
C ILE A 70 -5.34 11.21 11.40
N THR A 71 -4.88 10.48 12.40
CA THR A 71 -3.85 10.94 13.35
C THR A 71 -2.87 9.82 13.71
N THR A 72 -1.69 10.20 14.20
CA THR A 72 -0.69 9.34 14.85
C THR A 72 -0.53 9.71 16.34
N ASN A 73 -1.33 10.64 16.85
CA ASN A 73 -1.28 11.09 18.23
C ASN A 73 -2.09 10.17 19.14
N HIS A 74 -1.39 9.33 19.90
CA HIS A 74 -2.01 8.38 20.84
C HIS A 74 -2.72 9.07 22.01
N SER A 75 -2.48 10.37 22.23
CA SER A 75 -3.20 11.17 23.23
C SER A 75 -4.65 11.45 22.82
N ASN A 76 -4.96 11.41 21.51
CA ASN A 76 -6.32 11.46 20.99
C ASN A 76 -6.98 10.08 21.15
N SER A 77 -7.38 9.77 22.39
CA SER A 77 -7.94 8.48 22.79
C SER A 77 -9.46 8.47 22.97
N ALA A 78 -10.11 9.64 23.03
CA ALA A 78 -11.56 9.73 23.04
C ALA A 78 -12.10 9.59 21.59
N ASP A 79 -12.93 8.58 21.36
CA ASP A 79 -13.65 8.30 20.11
C ASP A 79 -12.84 7.80 18.91
N VAL A 80 -11.84 6.94 19.16
CA VAL A 80 -11.16 6.19 18.09
C VAL A 80 -12.14 5.22 17.41
N ALA A 81 -12.37 5.41 16.11
CA ALA A 81 -13.21 4.57 15.29
C ALA A 81 -12.48 3.31 14.77
N ALA A 82 -11.17 3.40 14.55
CA ALA A 82 -10.33 2.24 14.19
C ALA A 82 -8.85 2.49 14.52
N TYR A 83 -8.13 1.41 14.83
CA TYR A 83 -6.66 1.41 14.89
C TYR A 83 -6.08 0.88 13.58
N LEU A 84 -5.15 1.64 12.99
CA LEU A 84 -4.48 1.30 11.74
C LEU A 84 -3.04 0.89 12.02
N PHE A 85 -2.62 -0.21 11.42
CA PHE A 85 -1.28 -0.77 11.58
C PHE A 85 -0.58 -0.85 10.24
N TYR A 86 0.69 -0.48 10.22
CA TYR A 86 1.60 -0.69 9.12
C TYR A 86 2.42 -1.95 9.43
N GLY A 87 2.17 -3.02 8.68
CA GLY A 87 2.63 -4.37 9.04
C GLY A 87 4.14 -4.48 9.22
N SER A 88 4.92 -3.76 8.42
CA SER A 88 6.39 -3.75 8.48
C SER A 88 6.97 -3.03 9.70
N ARG A 89 6.12 -2.41 10.54
CA ARG A 89 6.50 -1.68 11.75
C ARG A 89 5.80 -2.21 13.00
N ILE A 90 5.16 -3.38 12.91
CA ILE A 90 4.53 -4.01 14.08
C ILE A 90 5.63 -4.57 15.00
N GLU A 91 5.53 -4.24 16.28
CA GLU A 91 6.27 -4.88 17.35
C GLU A 91 5.31 -5.76 18.16
N ASN A 92 5.68 -7.01 18.45
CA ASN A 92 4.75 -8.00 19.04
C ASN A 92 4.19 -7.61 20.42
N HIS A 93 4.82 -6.65 21.10
CA HIS A 93 4.40 -6.13 22.40
C HIS A 93 3.69 -4.78 22.34
N ASP A 94 3.61 -4.16 21.16
CA ASP A 94 3.07 -2.81 20.97
C ASP A 94 1.69 -2.85 20.29
N PHE A 95 0.67 -3.13 21.09
CA PHE A 95 -0.72 -3.13 20.66
C PHE A 95 -1.59 -2.33 21.65
N PRO A 96 -2.72 -1.75 21.22
CA PRO A 96 -3.67 -1.09 22.11
C PRO A 96 -4.38 -2.14 22.98
N LEU A 97 -3.77 -2.42 24.13
CA LEU A 97 -4.23 -3.41 25.11
C LEU A 97 -4.83 -2.71 26.36
N PRO A 98 -5.88 -3.29 26.97
CA PRO A 98 -6.57 -4.53 26.58
C PRO A 98 -7.36 -4.37 25.27
N ARG A 99 -7.43 -5.44 24.46
CA ARG A 99 -8.14 -5.43 23.17
C ARG A 99 -9.62 -5.09 23.37
N ASN A 100 -10.05 -3.93 22.89
CA ASN A 100 -11.45 -3.56 22.78
C ASN A 100 -12.03 -4.02 21.43
N TYR A 101 -12.74 -5.14 21.40
CA TYR A 101 -13.31 -5.72 20.18
C TYR A 101 -14.38 -4.86 19.48
N ALA A 102 -14.90 -3.81 20.15
CA ALA A 102 -15.79 -2.84 19.49
C ALA A 102 -15.06 -1.92 18.51
N ILE A 103 -13.74 -1.74 18.68
CA ILE A 103 -12.90 -0.90 17.80
C ILE A 103 -12.16 -1.83 16.82
N PRO A 104 -12.42 -1.79 15.51
CA PRO A 104 -11.71 -2.64 14.56
C PRO A 104 -10.21 -2.31 14.49
N TRP A 105 -9.40 -3.34 14.26
CA TRP A 105 -8.00 -3.18 13.86
C TRP A 105 -7.89 -3.39 12.35
N ALA A 106 -7.27 -2.44 11.65
CA ALA A 106 -6.99 -2.54 10.23
C ALA A 106 -5.48 -2.60 9.98
N ILE A 107 -5.04 -3.35 8.98
CA ILE A 107 -3.63 -3.45 8.62
C ILE A 107 -3.39 -3.09 7.15
N LEU A 108 -2.35 -2.29 6.90
CA LEU A 108 -1.70 -2.13 5.61
C LEU A 108 -0.37 -2.90 5.65
N HIS A 109 -0.22 -3.92 4.80
CA HIS A 109 1.02 -4.69 4.69
C HIS A 109 1.24 -5.14 3.25
N GLU A 110 1.92 -4.28 2.49
CA GLU A 110 2.30 -4.49 1.09
C GLU A 110 3.61 -5.25 0.92
N GLU A 111 4.37 -5.41 1.99
CA GLU A 111 5.71 -6.02 1.99
C GLU A 111 5.65 -7.53 2.21
N SER A 112 6.70 -8.23 1.77
CA SER A 112 6.80 -9.67 1.99
C SER A 112 6.85 -10.02 3.49
N PRO A 113 6.53 -11.28 3.85
CA PRO A 113 6.67 -11.76 5.23
C PRO A 113 8.10 -11.71 5.79
N LYS A 114 9.12 -11.37 4.98
CA LYS A 114 10.47 -11.02 5.46
C LYS A 114 10.40 -9.89 6.50
N ASN A 115 9.53 -8.91 6.28
CA ASN A 115 9.47 -7.70 7.10
C ASN A 115 8.70 -7.93 8.41
N TYR A 116 7.75 -8.87 8.43
CA TYR A 116 7.04 -9.27 9.64
C TYR A 116 6.65 -10.76 9.58
N ALA A 117 7.60 -11.62 9.98
CA ALA A 117 7.44 -13.08 9.93
C ALA A 117 6.21 -13.64 10.65
N PRO A 118 5.72 -13.07 11.78
CA PRO A 118 4.48 -13.53 12.41
C PRO A 118 3.26 -13.47 11.49
N PHE A 119 3.26 -12.61 10.48
CA PHE A 119 2.17 -12.51 9.51
C PHE A 119 2.03 -13.75 8.60
N LEU A 120 2.99 -14.68 8.60
CA LEU A 120 2.85 -15.99 7.95
C LEU A 120 1.76 -16.87 8.58
N TYR A 121 1.41 -16.60 9.84
CA TYR A 121 0.48 -17.43 10.60
C TYR A 121 -0.93 -16.84 10.57
N ARG A 122 -1.92 -17.66 10.24
CA ARG A 122 -3.35 -17.28 10.26
C ARG A 122 -3.79 -16.68 11.60
N LYS A 123 -3.23 -17.14 12.71
CA LYS A 123 -3.54 -16.61 14.05
C LYS A 123 -3.18 -15.12 14.16
N THR A 124 -2.03 -14.72 13.62
CA THR A 124 -1.61 -13.32 13.57
C THR A 124 -2.49 -12.54 12.62
N GLN A 125 -2.74 -13.05 11.41
CA GLN A 125 -3.60 -12.38 10.43
C GLN A 125 -5.01 -12.11 10.98
N SER A 126 -5.57 -13.08 11.72
CA SER A 126 -6.93 -13.02 12.26
C SER A 126 -7.16 -12.00 13.38
N ILE A 127 -6.10 -11.35 13.89
CA ILE A 127 -6.27 -10.28 14.89
C ILE A 127 -6.75 -8.97 14.24
N PHE A 128 -6.56 -8.83 12.92
CA PHE A 128 -7.00 -7.67 12.15
C PHE A 128 -8.37 -7.95 11.54
N ASN A 129 -9.26 -6.98 11.69
CA ASN A 129 -10.63 -7.00 11.17
C ASN A 129 -10.71 -6.54 9.71
N ILE A 130 -9.80 -5.65 9.30
CA ILE A 130 -9.75 -5.08 7.95
C ILE A 130 -8.31 -5.21 7.43
N THR A 131 -8.17 -5.63 6.19
CA THR A 131 -6.88 -5.97 5.61
C THR A 131 -6.66 -5.23 4.30
N SER A 132 -5.50 -4.60 4.17
CA SER A 132 -4.97 -4.09 2.92
C SER A 132 -3.58 -4.68 2.69
N THR A 133 -3.54 -5.78 1.94
CA THR A 133 -2.34 -6.60 1.75
C THR A 133 -2.19 -7.01 0.29
N PHE A 134 -1.05 -7.60 -0.08
CA PHE A 134 -0.83 -8.08 -1.44
C PHE A 134 -1.74 -9.28 -1.81
N SER A 135 -2.42 -9.92 -0.86
CA SER A 135 -3.38 -11.00 -1.13
C SER A 135 -4.61 -10.49 -1.89
N ARG A 136 -5.03 -11.20 -2.95
CA ARG A 136 -6.29 -10.87 -3.66
C ARG A 136 -7.54 -11.04 -2.81
N TYR A 137 -7.44 -11.71 -1.67
CA TYR A 137 -8.52 -11.95 -0.72
C TYR A 137 -8.57 -10.91 0.41
N SER A 138 -7.68 -9.92 0.38
CA SER A 138 -7.71 -8.79 1.30
C SER A 138 -8.96 -7.94 1.07
N ASP A 139 -9.46 -7.23 2.09
CA ASP A 139 -10.58 -6.29 1.93
C ASP A 139 -10.25 -5.20 0.90
N PHE A 140 -9.00 -4.73 0.91
CA PHE A 140 -8.45 -3.77 -0.04
C PHE A 140 -7.11 -4.27 -0.60
N PRO A 141 -7.11 -5.14 -1.64
CA PRO A 141 -5.90 -5.71 -2.21
C PRO A 141 -4.98 -4.64 -2.81
N VAL A 142 -3.68 -4.75 -2.56
CA VAL A 142 -2.67 -3.81 -3.08
C VAL A 142 -1.79 -4.40 -4.19
N THR A 143 -2.16 -5.54 -4.77
CA THR A 143 -1.41 -6.22 -5.83
C THR A 143 -1.12 -5.34 -7.05
N LEU A 144 -1.99 -4.35 -7.32
CA LEU A 144 -1.88 -3.40 -8.43
C LEU A 144 -1.39 -2.01 -8.00
N GLN A 145 -0.96 -1.79 -6.75
CA GLN A 145 -0.68 -0.44 -6.23
C GLN A 145 0.41 0.33 -7.01
N TYR A 146 1.31 -0.38 -7.68
CA TYR A 146 2.40 0.19 -8.49
C TYR A 146 2.03 0.37 -9.96
N LEU A 147 0.78 0.05 -10.32
CA LEU A 147 0.18 0.29 -11.62
C LEU A 147 -0.88 1.39 -11.48
N GLU A 148 -0.46 2.64 -11.67
CA GLU A 148 -1.33 3.81 -11.51
C GLU A 148 -2.57 3.75 -12.41
N SER A 149 -2.39 3.27 -13.65
CA SER A 149 -3.46 3.21 -14.64
C SER A 149 -3.15 2.21 -15.75
N VAL A 150 -4.19 1.78 -16.47
CA VAL A 150 -4.03 0.97 -17.69
C VAL A 150 -3.24 1.74 -18.77
N SER A 151 -3.33 3.07 -18.79
CA SER A 151 -2.53 3.92 -19.69
C SER A 151 -1.02 3.73 -19.49
N SER A 152 -0.55 3.50 -18.25
CA SER A 152 0.86 3.28 -17.95
C SER A 152 1.45 2.04 -18.66
N LEU A 153 0.60 1.11 -19.16
CA LEU A 153 1.01 -0.06 -19.94
C LEU A 153 0.79 0.09 -21.45
N ARG A 154 0.04 1.11 -21.87
CA ARG A 154 -0.33 1.33 -23.27
C ARG A 154 0.39 2.51 -23.91
N ASP A 155 0.79 3.49 -23.09
CA ASP A 155 1.51 4.66 -23.54
C ASP A 155 2.93 4.29 -23.97
N SER A 156 3.44 4.99 -24.98
CA SER A 156 4.82 4.87 -25.48
C SER A 156 5.77 5.90 -24.86
N TYR A 157 5.38 6.62 -23.81
CA TYR A 157 6.13 7.74 -23.23
C TYR A 157 7.59 7.40 -22.88
N TYR A 158 7.81 6.21 -22.31
CA TYR A 158 9.13 5.67 -21.99
C TYR A 158 9.62 4.65 -23.02
N TYR A 159 8.78 4.24 -23.97
CA TYR A 159 9.08 3.15 -24.89
C TYR A 159 10.28 3.50 -25.78
N VAL A 160 11.25 2.59 -25.82
CA VAL A 160 12.42 2.68 -26.71
C VAL A 160 12.31 1.54 -27.73
N PRO A 161 12.32 1.84 -29.05
CA PRO A 161 12.28 0.82 -30.09
C PRO A 161 13.42 -0.20 -29.98
N VAL A 162 13.15 -1.46 -30.34
CA VAL A 162 14.12 -2.56 -30.23
C VAL A 162 15.42 -2.27 -30.99
N ASP A 163 15.34 -1.67 -32.19
CA ASP A 163 16.52 -1.28 -32.96
C ASP A 163 17.39 -0.25 -32.23
N THR A 164 16.76 0.66 -31.49
CA THR A 164 17.46 1.62 -30.63
C THR A 164 18.06 0.93 -29.42
N LYS A 165 17.34 0.00 -28.76
CA LYS A 165 17.89 -0.82 -27.67
C LYS A 165 19.10 -1.64 -28.13
N ASN A 166 19.06 -2.20 -29.34
CA ASN A 166 20.16 -2.96 -29.93
C ASN A 166 21.42 -2.10 -30.13
N LYS A 167 21.27 -0.81 -30.47
CA LYS A 167 22.41 0.12 -30.56
C LYS A 167 23.07 0.38 -29.20
N TYR A 168 22.33 0.31 -28.10
CA TYR A 168 22.89 0.48 -26.75
C TYR A 168 23.71 -0.73 -26.29
N LEU A 169 23.55 -1.91 -26.89
CA LEU A 169 24.27 -3.13 -26.50
C LEU A 169 25.81 -3.04 -26.67
N LYS A 170 26.30 -2.00 -27.35
CA LYS A 170 27.73 -1.67 -27.41
C LYS A 170 28.27 -1.07 -26.10
N ASP A 171 27.40 -0.47 -25.30
CA ASP A 171 27.73 0.29 -24.08
C ASP A 171 27.18 -0.38 -22.80
N ILE A 172 26.02 -1.06 -22.90
CA ILE A 172 25.31 -1.69 -21.78
C ILE A 172 25.03 -3.17 -22.05
N ALA A 173 24.81 -3.92 -20.98
CA ALA A 173 24.33 -5.29 -21.04
C ALA A 173 22.87 -5.39 -21.54
N PRO A 174 22.43 -6.53 -22.09
CA PRO A 174 21.04 -6.73 -22.47
C PRO A 174 20.08 -6.80 -21.27
N VAL A 175 20.59 -7.16 -20.09
CA VAL A 175 19.81 -7.39 -18.86
C VAL A 175 20.24 -6.40 -17.79
N LEU A 176 19.26 -5.81 -17.12
CA LEU A 176 19.43 -4.91 -15.98
C LEU A 176 19.02 -5.57 -14.66
N TYR A 177 19.80 -5.35 -13.61
CA TYR A 177 19.45 -5.63 -12.21
C TYR A 177 19.63 -4.35 -11.38
N ILE A 178 18.58 -3.96 -10.64
CA ILE A 178 18.63 -2.78 -9.75
C ILE A 178 17.98 -3.17 -8.43
N GLN A 179 18.78 -3.31 -7.37
CA GLN A 179 18.28 -3.67 -6.04
C GLN A 179 19.11 -3.05 -4.90
N SER A 180 18.44 -2.76 -3.78
CA SER A 180 19.04 -2.26 -2.53
C SER A 180 18.83 -3.17 -1.32
N ASP A 181 17.79 -4.01 -1.33
CA ASP A 181 17.48 -4.99 -0.28
C ASP A 181 18.16 -6.34 -0.58
N CYS A 182 19.39 -6.54 -0.12
CA CYS A 182 20.13 -7.79 -0.38
C CYS A 182 19.74 -8.89 0.63
N ASP A 183 20.28 -10.10 0.45
CA ASP A 183 20.12 -11.22 1.38
C ASP A 183 18.65 -11.56 1.64
N THR A 184 17.93 -11.74 0.54
CA THR A 184 16.50 -12.06 0.55
C THR A 184 16.25 -13.53 0.88
N PRO A 185 15.08 -13.89 1.47
CA PRO A 185 14.70 -15.28 1.76
C PRO A 185 14.84 -16.26 0.59
N ILE A 186 14.70 -15.81 -0.65
CA ILE A 186 14.83 -16.66 -1.84
C ILE A 186 16.25 -16.72 -2.40
N ASN A 187 17.24 -16.18 -1.69
CA ASN A 187 18.61 -16.02 -2.15
C ASN A 187 18.68 -15.32 -3.53
N ARG A 188 17.87 -14.26 -3.72
CA ARG A 188 17.75 -13.55 -5.01
C ARG A 188 19.10 -13.17 -5.61
N ASP A 189 20.02 -12.64 -4.80
CA ASP A 189 21.34 -12.22 -5.27
C ASP A 189 22.18 -13.41 -5.74
N TYR A 190 22.08 -14.56 -5.06
CA TYR A 190 22.71 -15.78 -5.53
C TYR A 190 22.13 -16.23 -6.88
N LEU A 191 20.80 -16.23 -7.03
CA LEU A 191 20.14 -16.58 -8.29
C LEU A 191 20.56 -15.67 -9.44
N VAL A 192 20.65 -14.35 -9.21
CA VAL A 192 21.12 -13.39 -10.22
C VAL A 192 22.59 -13.58 -10.55
N LYS A 193 23.43 -13.88 -9.55
CA LYS A 193 24.84 -14.22 -9.78
C LYS A 193 25.00 -15.48 -10.62
N GLU A 194 24.21 -16.52 -10.36
CA GLU A 194 24.18 -17.74 -11.18
C GLU A 194 23.68 -17.46 -12.60
N PHE A 195 22.66 -16.62 -12.76
CA PHE A 195 22.17 -16.19 -14.06
C PHE A 195 23.24 -15.43 -14.86
N GLY A 196 24.01 -14.58 -14.19
CA GLY A 196 25.12 -13.81 -14.75
C GLY A 196 26.26 -14.66 -15.34
N LYS A 197 26.34 -15.96 -15.02
CA LYS A 197 27.27 -16.89 -15.68
C LYS A 197 26.89 -17.17 -17.13
N PHE A 198 25.61 -17.01 -17.47
CA PHE A 198 25.08 -17.35 -18.79
C PHE A 198 24.78 -16.11 -19.63
N ILE A 199 24.57 -14.93 -19.04
CA ILE A 199 24.28 -13.69 -19.75
C ILE A 199 24.91 -12.50 -19.03
N ASN A 200 25.33 -11.48 -19.79
CA ASN A 200 25.81 -10.23 -19.19
C ASN A 200 24.65 -9.49 -18.53
N ILE A 201 24.86 -9.06 -17.29
CA ILE A 201 23.90 -8.29 -16.49
C ILE A 201 24.60 -7.04 -15.99
N ASP A 202 24.04 -5.88 -16.28
CA ASP A 202 24.43 -4.63 -15.62
C ASP A 202 23.65 -4.51 -14.32
N SER A 203 24.39 -4.33 -13.23
CA SER A 203 23.88 -4.34 -11.87
C SER A 203 24.20 -3.03 -11.18
N TYR A 204 23.14 -2.32 -10.78
CA TYR A 204 23.18 -1.06 -10.05
C TYR A 204 22.51 -1.21 -8.68
N GLY A 205 22.71 -0.23 -7.81
CA GLY A 205 22.21 -0.26 -6.44
C GLY A 205 23.24 -0.81 -5.47
N LYS A 206 22.79 -1.48 -4.40
CA LYS A 206 23.66 -2.00 -3.32
C LYS A 206 24.02 -3.48 -3.52
N CYS A 207 23.22 -4.22 -4.27
CA CYS A 207 23.39 -5.67 -4.42
C CYS A 207 24.11 -6.02 -5.73
N LEU A 208 25.14 -6.88 -5.65
CA LEU A 208 25.92 -7.35 -6.81
C LEU A 208 26.43 -6.22 -7.72
N THR A 209 26.70 -5.04 -7.18
CA THR A 209 26.99 -3.84 -7.97
C THR A 209 28.22 -4.05 -8.86
N ASN A 210 28.05 -3.88 -10.16
CA ASN A 210 29.13 -3.92 -11.15
C ASN A 210 29.14 -2.66 -12.05
N LYS A 211 28.09 -1.85 -11.97
CA LYS A 211 27.99 -0.53 -12.59
C LYS A 211 27.62 0.49 -11.52
N MET A 212 28.16 1.69 -11.66
CA MET A 212 27.75 2.83 -10.86
C MET A 212 26.71 3.63 -11.62
N PHE A 213 25.69 4.11 -10.90
CA PHE A 213 24.79 5.11 -11.46
C PHE A 213 25.58 6.38 -11.81
N PRO A 214 25.20 7.09 -12.89
CA PRO A 214 25.54 8.50 -13.03
C PRO A 214 25.20 9.29 -11.76
N LYS A 215 26.00 10.31 -11.44
CA LYS A 215 25.91 11.04 -10.15
C LYS A 215 24.53 11.66 -9.94
N GLU A 216 23.90 12.12 -11.01
CA GLU A 216 22.54 12.66 -11.04
C GLU A 216 21.49 11.69 -10.49
N PHE A 217 21.72 10.36 -10.54
CA PHE A 217 20.77 9.37 -10.06
C PHE A 217 21.00 8.89 -8.63
N TYR A 218 22.07 9.30 -7.94
CA TYR A 218 22.36 8.79 -6.60
C TYR A 218 21.27 9.13 -5.57
N GLU A 219 20.80 10.37 -5.60
CA GLU A 219 19.72 10.82 -4.72
C GLU A 219 18.37 10.27 -5.19
N ILE A 220 18.10 10.36 -6.50
CA ILE A 220 16.87 9.87 -7.12
C ILE A 220 16.62 8.40 -6.81
N TYR A 221 17.59 7.54 -7.08
CA TYR A 221 17.48 6.10 -6.87
C TYR A 221 17.14 5.75 -5.40
N SER A 222 17.64 6.55 -4.45
CA SER A 222 17.43 6.31 -3.03
C SER A 222 16.05 6.75 -2.54
N LEU A 223 15.35 7.60 -3.31
CA LEU A 223 14.12 8.28 -2.89
C LEU A 223 12.91 7.92 -3.75
N ASP A 224 13.09 7.79 -5.07
CA ASP A 224 12.01 7.63 -6.03
C ASP A 224 12.45 6.78 -7.25
N LEU A 225 11.99 5.52 -7.27
CA LEU A 225 12.24 4.59 -8.36
C LEU A 225 11.34 4.81 -9.59
N TYR A 226 10.39 5.74 -9.51
CA TYR A 226 9.49 6.16 -10.58
C TYR A 226 9.82 7.54 -11.14
N ASN A 227 10.93 8.13 -10.69
CA ASN A 227 11.45 9.36 -11.26
C ASN A 227 11.64 9.23 -12.78
N GLU A 228 11.23 10.27 -13.53
CA GLU A 228 11.20 10.24 -14.98
C GLU A 228 12.57 9.94 -15.61
N GLU A 229 13.65 10.56 -15.11
CA GLU A 229 14.98 10.39 -15.69
C GLU A 229 15.51 8.97 -15.45
N LEU A 230 15.26 8.40 -14.28
CA LEU A 230 15.58 7.02 -13.97
C LEU A 230 14.79 6.05 -14.85
N LEU A 231 13.48 6.28 -15.05
CA LEU A 231 12.65 5.47 -15.92
C LEU A 231 13.16 5.50 -17.37
N ARG A 232 13.52 6.68 -17.89
CA ARG A 232 14.14 6.82 -19.22
C ARG A 232 15.50 6.13 -19.31
N PHE A 233 16.28 6.12 -18.22
CA PHE A 233 17.55 5.40 -18.16
C PHE A 233 17.35 3.89 -18.27
N ILE A 234 16.46 3.30 -17.47
CA ILE A 234 16.23 1.85 -17.46
C ILE A 234 15.47 1.35 -18.71
N ALA A 235 14.70 2.22 -19.36
CA ALA A 235 14.01 1.92 -20.62
C ALA A 235 14.97 1.49 -21.74
N LYS A 236 16.26 1.85 -21.66
CA LYS A 236 17.29 1.46 -22.63
C LYS A 236 17.57 -0.05 -22.67
N TYR A 237 17.32 -0.76 -21.56
CA TYR A 237 17.57 -2.19 -21.45
C TYR A 237 16.46 -3.00 -22.12
N LYS A 238 16.80 -4.14 -22.72
CA LYS A 238 15.80 -5.04 -23.32
C LYS A 238 15.04 -5.81 -22.23
N PHE A 239 15.78 -6.30 -21.24
CA PHE A 239 15.27 -7.13 -20.16
C PHE A 239 15.64 -6.55 -18.80
N ILE A 240 14.75 -6.73 -17.82
CA ILE A 240 15.01 -6.31 -16.43
C ILE A 240 14.69 -7.49 -15.53
N VAL A 241 15.61 -7.82 -14.62
CA VAL A 241 15.37 -8.82 -13.58
C VAL A 241 14.31 -8.29 -12.60
N ALA A 242 13.17 -8.98 -12.57
CA ALA A 242 11.99 -8.67 -11.78
C ALA A 242 11.77 -9.75 -10.71
N PHE A 243 12.82 -10.03 -9.93
CA PHE A 243 12.76 -11.04 -8.88
C PHE A 243 12.32 -10.41 -7.56
N GLU A 244 11.23 -10.91 -6.99
CA GLU A 244 10.78 -10.50 -5.67
C GLU A 244 11.74 -10.95 -4.57
N ASN A 245 11.65 -10.34 -3.38
CA ASN A 245 12.44 -10.78 -2.22
C ASN A 245 11.84 -12.02 -1.52
N ALA A 246 10.61 -12.42 -1.87
CA ALA A 246 9.95 -13.64 -1.41
C ALA A 246 9.07 -14.24 -2.50
N ILE A 247 8.81 -15.55 -2.42
CA ILE A 247 7.82 -16.24 -3.25
C ILE A 247 6.56 -16.39 -2.40
N CYS A 248 5.51 -15.62 -2.73
CA CYS A 248 4.22 -15.63 -2.04
C CYS A 248 3.10 -15.42 -3.06
N GLU A 249 1.95 -16.07 -2.87
CA GLU A 249 0.78 -15.84 -3.73
C GLU A 249 0.40 -14.37 -3.73
N ASP A 250 0.13 -13.84 -4.92
CA ASP A 250 -0.24 -12.45 -5.19
C ASP A 250 0.77 -11.37 -4.74
N TYR A 251 1.96 -11.76 -4.26
CA TYR A 251 3.02 -10.81 -3.95
C TYR A 251 3.70 -10.32 -5.24
N ILE A 252 3.20 -9.20 -5.74
CA ILE A 252 3.63 -8.55 -6.97
C ILE A 252 3.86 -7.08 -6.66
N THR A 253 5.09 -6.61 -6.90
CA THR A 253 5.46 -5.23 -6.58
C THR A 253 5.89 -4.44 -7.81
N GLU A 254 6.46 -3.26 -7.59
CA GLU A 254 7.08 -2.43 -8.62
C GLU A 254 8.07 -3.20 -9.51
N LYS A 255 8.64 -4.31 -9.02
CA LYS A 255 9.62 -5.11 -9.77
C LYS A 255 9.03 -5.68 -11.04
N LEU A 256 7.77 -6.10 -11.04
CA LEU A 256 7.06 -6.51 -12.25
C LEU A 256 6.60 -5.31 -13.07
N TRP A 257 5.95 -4.35 -12.41
CA TRP A 257 5.22 -3.28 -13.10
C TRP A 257 6.17 -2.28 -13.77
N ARG A 258 7.27 -1.91 -13.12
CA ARG A 258 8.22 -0.91 -13.65
C ARG A 258 8.83 -1.32 -15.01
N PRO A 259 9.33 -2.56 -15.22
CA PRO A 259 9.76 -3.01 -16.54
C PRO A 259 8.69 -2.89 -17.62
N LEU A 260 7.46 -3.30 -17.32
CA LEU A 260 6.34 -3.22 -18.27
C LEU A 260 6.04 -1.77 -18.65
N ILE A 261 6.02 -0.85 -17.68
CA ILE A 261 5.77 0.57 -17.88
C ILE A 261 6.83 1.21 -18.80
N VAL A 262 8.10 0.81 -18.69
CA VAL A 262 9.19 1.36 -19.52
C VAL A 262 9.39 0.63 -20.85
N GLY A 263 8.52 -0.32 -21.19
CA GLY A 263 8.63 -1.10 -22.41
C GLY A 263 9.82 -2.07 -22.42
N SER A 264 10.23 -2.56 -21.25
CA SER A 264 11.24 -3.61 -21.08
C SER A 264 10.58 -4.91 -20.65
N ILE A 265 11.17 -6.06 -21.00
CA ILE A 265 10.59 -7.36 -20.66
C ILE A 265 11.06 -7.79 -19.26
N PRO A 266 10.17 -7.95 -18.27
CA PRO A 266 10.53 -8.47 -16.96
C PRO A 266 10.92 -9.95 -17.06
N ILE A 267 12.04 -10.31 -16.44
CA ILE A 267 12.42 -11.69 -16.12
C ILE A 267 11.95 -11.96 -14.70
N TYR A 268 10.82 -12.64 -14.53
CA TYR A 268 10.06 -12.65 -13.28
C TYR A 268 10.24 -13.94 -12.47
N LEU A 269 10.42 -13.76 -11.17
CA LEU A 269 10.38 -14.81 -10.14
C LEU A 269 9.79 -14.20 -8.87
N GLY A 270 8.68 -14.74 -8.37
CA GLY A 270 7.97 -14.18 -7.23
C GLY A 270 6.67 -14.92 -6.99
N SER A 271 5.53 -14.29 -7.26
CA SER A 271 4.22 -14.88 -7.10
C SER A 271 4.00 -16.14 -7.95
N PRO A 272 3.59 -17.27 -7.35
CA PRO A 272 3.14 -18.45 -8.09
C PRO A 272 1.89 -18.20 -8.94
N THR A 273 1.07 -17.20 -8.61
CA THR A 273 -0.20 -16.85 -9.30
C THR A 273 -0.03 -15.73 -10.32
N ILE A 274 1.21 -15.39 -10.70
CA ILE A 274 1.54 -14.25 -11.56
C ILE A 274 0.77 -14.23 -12.89
N GLU A 275 0.45 -15.38 -13.47
CA GLU A 275 -0.24 -15.48 -14.75
C GLU A 275 -1.60 -14.78 -14.77
N ASP A 276 -2.29 -14.70 -13.62
CA ASP A 276 -3.58 -14.01 -13.49
C ASP A 276 -3.45 -12.49 -13.65
N TRP A 277 -2.24 -11.96 -13.45
CA TRP A 277 -1.96 -10.53 -13.36
C TRP A 277 -1.22 -9.97 -14.58
N LEU A 278 -0.72 -10.84 -15.46
CA LEU A 278 0.01 -10.40 -16.64
C LEU A 278 -0.94 -9.82 -17.71
N PRO A 279 -0.55 -8.72 -18.38
CA PRO A 279 -1.31 -8.20 -19.52
C PRO A 279 -1.54 -9.24 -20.64
N ASN A 280 -0.58 -10.12 -20.87
CA ASN A 280 -0.72 -11.31 -21.72
C ASN A 280 0.39 -12.34 -21.42
N LYS A 281 0.29 -13.55 -21.99
CA LYS A 281 1.24 -14.66 -21.75
C LYS A 281 2.69 -14.38 -22.20
N ASN A 282 2.90 -13.37 -23.03
CA ASN A 282 4.20 -13.02 -23.60
C ASN A 282 4.77 -11.71 -23.01
N SER A 283 4.10 -11.10 -22.02
CA SER A 283 4.56 -9.83 -21.44
C SER A 283 5.69 -10.01 -20.43
N ALA A 284 6.00 -11.23 -20.01
CA ALA A 284 7.06 -11.53 -19.05
C ALA A 284 7.73 -12.87 -19.36
N ILE A 285 9.02 -13.00 -19.03
CA ILE A 285 9.71 -14.29 -19.00
C ILE A 285 9.58 -14.84 -17.58
N LEU A 286 8.70 -15.83 -17.40
CA LEU A 286 8.49 -16.46 -16.10
C LEU A 286 9.56 -17.53 -15.84
N VAL A 287 10.45 -17.31 -14.88
CA VAL A 287 11.57 -18.24 -14.58
C VAL A 287 11.06 -19.63 -14.21
N LYS A 288 9.92 -19.73 -13.53
CA LYS A 288 9.29 -21.01 -13.14
C LYS A 288 8.90 -21.91 -14.32
N ASN A 289 8.83 -21.38 -15.54
CA ASN A 289 8.49 -22.13 -16.76
C ASN A 289 9.72 -22.77 -17.44
N TYR A 290 10.91 -22.63 -16.87
CA TYR A 290 12.17 -23.14 -17.42
C TYR A 290 12.87 -24.05 -16.41
N ASN A 291 13.62 -25.03 -16.89
CA ASN A 291 14.34 -25.96 -16.02
C ASN A 291 15.61 -25.34 -15.42
N SER A 292 16.12 -24.27 -16.05
CA SER A 292 17.33 -23.58 -15.58
C SER A 292 17.41 -22.12 -16.04
N LEU A 293 18.21 -21.34 -15.32
CA LEU A 293 18.57 -19.98 -15.71
C LEU A 293 19.37 -19.94 -17.03
N GLN A 294 20.03 -21.03 -17.41
CA GLN A 294 20.71 -21.15 -18.70
C GLN A 294 19.72 -21.20 -19.86
N GLU A 295 18.59 -21.90 -19.72
CA GLU A 295 17.53 -21.91 -20.73
C GLU A 295 16.94 -20.51 -20.93
N VAL A 296 16.71 -19.78 -19.83
CA VAL A 296 16.27 -18.38 -19.86
C VAL A 296 17.29 -17.51 -20.60
N ALA A 297 18.59 -17.64 -20.29
CA ALA A 297 19.65 -16.90 -20.98
C ALA A 297 19.71 -17.22 -22.48
N ASN A 298 19.53 -18.49 -22.86
CA ASN A 298 19.52 -18.92 -24.25
C ASN A 298 18.33 -18.34 -25.03
N LEU A 299 17.16 -18.22 -24.40
CA LEU A 299 16.00 -17.54 -24.99
C LEU A 299 16.30 -16.06 -25.25
N ILE A 300 16.90 -15.38 -24.27
CA ILE A 300 17.22 -13.95 -24.39
C ILE A 300 18.25 -13.71 -25.50
N LYS A 301 19.30 -14.53 -25.60
CA LYS A 301 20.34 -14.38 -26.63
C LYS A 301 19.83 -14.57 -28.06
N LYS A 302 18.70 -15.25 -28.26
CA LYS A 302 18.10 -15.45 -29.59
C LYS A 302 17.32 -14.23 -30.09
N ASN A 303 17.01 -13.26 -29.23
CA ASN A 303 16.09 -12.15 -29.50
C ASN A 303 16.71 -10.76 -29.24
#